data_AF-A0A381I4Q5-F1
#
_entry.id   AF-A0A381I4Q5-F1
#
_cell.length_a   1.000
_cell.length_b   1.000
_cell.length_c   1.000
_cell.angle_alpha   90.00
_cell.angle_beta   90.00
_cell.angle_gamma   90.00
#
_symmetry.space_group_name_H-M   'P 1'
#
loop_
_entity.id
_entity.type
_entity.pdbx_description
1 polymer ?
#
loop_
_entity_poly.entity_id
_entity_poly.type
_entity_poly.pdbx_seq_one_letter_code
_entity_poly.pdbx_strand_id
1 'polypeptide(L)'
;MVGELYAIAKDKNIDLDIPWNELPRDFIDAILYGTDDKIYEFSFESKGRESKIRRPASGAINHIQRLFRESSSENNTLHQYMNKIPCNTCGGELLCIEARFTTIKGYRFPELTKMTIEQLWNWLCELPNQLQKNELSLVNDILTELKIRVSYLLKVGLSYISTDRTAPTLSGGELQRVRLSSQLEVN
;
A
#
# COMPACT_ATOMS: atom_id res chain seq x y z
N MET A 1 -12.71 11.97 21.81
CA MET A 1 -12.80 10.50 21.80
C MET A 1 -12.95 9.92 23.20
N VAL A 2 -12.10 10.27 24.18
CA VAL A 2 -12.22 9.74 25.56
C VAL A 2 -13.62 9.96 26.17
N GLY A 3 -14.19 11.16 26.05
CA GLY A 3 -15.57 11.42 26.49
C GLY A 3 -16.64 10.59 25.76
N GLU A 4 -16.40 10.23 24.49
CA GLU A 4 -17.33 9.39 23.71
C GLU A 4 -17.38 7.96 24.25
N LEU A 5 -16.22 7.39 24.54
CA LEU A 5 -16.08 6.06 25.12
C LEU A 5 -16.83 5.93 26.46
N TYR A 6 -16.63 6.89 27.38
CA TYR A 6 -17.29 6.85 28.69
C TYR A 6 -18.80 6.99 28.61
N ALA A 7 -19.32 7.84 27.72
CA ALA A 7 -20.76 8.03 27.58
C ALA A 7 -21.45 6.80 26.98
N ILE A 8 -20.84 6.14 25.99
CA ILE A 8 -21.38 4.89 25.42
C ILE A 8 -21.33 3.78 26.48
N ALA A 9 -20.23 3.68 27.24
CA ALA A 9 -20.08 2.66 28.29
C ALA A 9 -21.15 2.82 29.38
N LYS A 10 -21.40 4.07 29.81
CA LYS A 10 -22.44 4.38 30.80
C LYS A 10 -23.85 4.06 30.32
N ASP A 11 -24.17 4.39 29.07
CA ASP A 11 -25.48 4.11 28.47
C ASP A 11 -25.73 2.60 28.27
N LYS A 12 -24.70 1.84 27.89
CA LYS A 12 -24.77 0.39 27.74
C LYS A 12 -24.51 -0.40 29.04
N ASN A 13 -24.23 0.30 30.14
CA ASN A 13 -23.86 -0.28 31.43
C ASN A 13 -22.73 -1.32 31.32
N ILE A 14 -21.65 -0.94 30.62
CA ILE A 14 -20.48 -1.79 30.38
C ILE A 14 -19.36 -1.41 31.34
N ASP A 15 -18.78 -2.44 31.96
CA ASP A 15 -17.57 -2.31 32.74
C ASP A 15 -16.36 -2.15 31.80
N LEU A 16 -15.56 -1.10 32.03
CA LEU A 16 -14.38 -0.79 31.22
C LEU A 16 -13.11 -1.44 31.75
N ASP A 17 -13.16 -2.06 32.93
CA ASP A 17 -12.03 -2.78 33.53
C ASP A 17 -11.86 -4.20 32.97
N ILE A 18 -12.80 -4.66 32.13
CA ILE A 18 -12.72 -5.98 31.48
C ILE A 18 -11.80 -5.95 30.24
N PRO A 19 -11.16 -7.08 29.90
CA PRO A 19 -10.30 -7.17 28.71
C PRO A 19 -11.05 -6.86 27.41
N TRP A 20 -10.34 -6.26 26.44
CA TRP A 20 -10.91 -5.88 25.14
C TRP A 20 -11.66 -7.02 24.43
N ASN A 21 -11.12 -8.24 24.49
CA ASN A 21 -11.71 -9.40 23.81
C ASN A 21 -13.01 -9.89 24.46
N GLU A 22 -13.31 -9.48 25.69
CA GLU A 22 -14.52 -9.84 26.43
C GLU A 22 -15.62 -8.76 26.31
N LEU A 23 -15.29 -7.61 25.71
CA LEU A 23 -16.26 -6.54 25.48
C LEU A 23 -17.36 -6.97 24.48
N PRO A 24 -18.62 -6.54 24.67
CA PRO A 24 -19.68 -6.79 23.70
C PRO A 24 -19.36 -6.21 22.32
N ARG A 25 -19.64 -6.96 21.24
CA ARG A 25 -19.36 -6.53 19.86
C ARG A 25 -20.07 -5.22 19.51
N ASP A 26 -21.34 -5.09 19.88
CA ASP A 26 -22.13 -3.88 19.63
C ASP A 26 -21.55 -2.62 20.32
N PHE A 27 -20.71 -2.80 21.34
CA PHE A 27 -20.00 -1.70 22.00
C PHE A 27 -18.69 -1.38 21.28
N ILE A 28 -17.93 -2.40 20.90
CA ILE A 28 -16.72 -2.26 20.09
C ILE A 28 -17.06 -1.55 18.78
N ASP A 29 -18.11 -1.99 18.08
CA ASP A 29 -18.52 -1.40 16.81
C ASP A 29 -18.94 0.06 16.97
N ALA A 30 -19.67 0.39 18.05
CA ALA A 30 -20.06 1.76 18.35
C ALA A 30 -18.85 2.67 18.63
N ILE A 31 -17.80 2.16 19.27
CA ILE A 31 -16.57 2.93 19.52
C ILE A 31 -15.72 3.06 18.26
N LEU A 32 -15.65 2.03 17.42
CA LEU A 32 -14.80 2.02 16.23
C LEU A 32 -15.43 2.79 15.06
N TYR A 33 -16.69 2.52 14.76
CA TYR A 33 -17.41 3.03 13.58
C TYR A 33 -18.38 4.16 13.92
N GLY A 34 -18.63 4.41 15.21
CA GLY A 34 -19.54 5.45 15.67
C GLY A 34 -20.96 4.91 15.87
N THR A 35 -21.86 5.83 16.22
CA THR A 35 -23.28 5.54 16.40
C THR A 35 -24.05 6.46 15.47
N ASP A 36 -24.76 5.90 14.50
CA ASP A 36 -25.40 6.67 13.42
C ASP A 36 -26.31 7.79 13.96
N ASP A 37 -27.40 7.42 14.64
CA ASP A 37 -28.44 8.38 15.07
C ASP A 37 -28.48 8.62 16.59
N LYS A 38 -27.80 7.77 17.38
CA LYS A 38 -27.87 7.86 18.84
C LYS A 38 -27.01 9.00 19.35
N ILE A 39 -27.66 10.02 19.91
CA ILE A 39 -26.99 11.19 20.49
C ILE A 39 -26.56 10.88 21.92
N TYR A 40 -25.30 11.16 22.20
CA TYR A 40 -24.72 11.06 23.53
C TYR A 40 -24.29 12.44 24.02
N GLU A 41 -24.34 12.64 25.33
CA GLU A 41 -23.79 13.83 25.99
C GLU A 41 -22.39 13.49 26.49
N PHE A 42 -21.40 14.28 26.06
CA PHE A 42 -20.01 14.09 26.43
C PHE A 42 -19.51 15.33 27.17
N SER A 43 -18.89 15.14 28.33
CA SER A 43 -18.11 16.20 28.98
C SER A 43 -16.69 16.23 28.42
N PHE A 44 -16.19 17.43 28.17
CA PHE A 44 -14.77 17.64 27.90
C PHE A 44 -14.30 18.91 28.62
N GLU A 45 -13.04 18.87 29.04
CA GLU A 45 -12.40 20.03 29.66
C GLU A 45 -11.66 20.83 28.58
N SER A 46 -11.97 22.12 28.49
CA SER A 46 -11.23 23.03 27.62
C SER A 46 -10.89 24.29 28.41
N LYS A 47 -9.58 24.58 28.53
CA LYS A 47 -9.05 25.74 29.26
C LYS A 47 -9.61 25.88 30.68
N GLY A 48 -9.70 24.78 31.42
CA GLY A 48 -10.17 24.76 32.83
C GLY A 48 -11.68 24.94 33.01
N ARG A 49 -12.48 24.85 31.94
CA ARG A 49 -13.95 24.84 32.01
C ARG A 49 -14.47 23.51 31.49
N GLU A 50 -15.32 22.86 32.28
CA GLU A 50 -16.06 21.68 31.83
C GLU A 50 -17.17 22.14 30.88
N SER A 51 -17.13 21.66 29.65
CA SER A 51 -18.14 21.92 28.63
C SER A 51 -18.79 20.62 28.22
N LYS A 52 -20.11 20.67 28.02
CA LYS A 52 -20.90 19.53 27.57
C LYS A 52 -21.28 19.72 26.11
N ILE A 53 -21.11 18.68 25.31
CA ILE A 53 -21.53 18.66 23.90
C ILE A 53 -22.44 17.45 23.68
N ARG A 54 -23.48 17.65 22.88
CA ARG A 54 -24.44 16.61 22.49
C ARG A 54 -24.29 16.36 21.00
N ARG A 55 -23.81 15.19 20.62
CA ARG A 55 -23.66 14.76 19.22
C ARG A 55 -23.64 13.24 19.13
N PRO A 56 -23.88 12.65 17.94
CA PRO A 56 -23.62 11.24 17.71
C PRO A 56 -22.14 10.93 17.93
N ALA A 57 -21.83 9.74 18.45
CA ALA A 57 -20.45 9.31 18.57
C ALA A 57 -19.87 9.08 17.18
N SER A 58 -18.72 9.68 16.91
CA SER A 58 -18.11 9.66 15.58
C SER A 58 -17.38 8.36 15.28
N GLY A 59 -16.83 7.73 16.32
CA GLY A 59 -16.02 6.52 16.20
C GLY A 59 -14.54 6.79 15.92
N ALA A 60 -13.67 5.91 16.43
CA ALA A 60 -12.23 6.02 16.28
C ALA A 60 -11.77 6.04 14.82
N ILE A 61 -12.33 5.14 14.00
CA ILE A 61 -11.91 4.94 12.61
C ILE A 61 -12.27 6.17 11.79
N ASN A 62 -13.51 6.67 11.90
CA ASN A 62 -13.94 7.87 11.18
C ASN A 62 -13.12 9.09 11.61
N HIS A 63 -12.80 9.19 12.90
CA HIS A 63 -11.95 10.26 13.41
C HIS A 63 -10.55 10.23 12.79
N ILE A 64 -9.90 9.06 12.78
CA ILE A 64 -8.58 8.85 12.17
C ILE A 64 -8.63 9.14 10.66
N GLN A 65 -9.63 8.62 9.94
CA GLN A 65 -9.79 8.83 8.51
C GLN A 65 -10.00 10.31 8.16
N ARG A 66 -10.82 11.03 8.93
CA ARG A 66 -11.06 12.46 8.73
C ARG A 66 -9.79 13.27 8.94
N LEU A 67 -9.09 13.06 10.06
CA LEU A 67 -7.82 13.74 10.34
C LEU A 67 -6.76 13.44 9.27
N PHE A 68 -6.73 12.21 8.75
CA PHE A 68 -5.83 11.84 7.67
C PHE A 68 -6.12 12.60 6.37
N ARG A 69 -7.40 12.74 5.99
CA ARG A 69 -7.81 13.51 4.79
C ARG A 69 -7.58 15.02 4.92
N GLU A 70 -7.74 15.56 6.11
CA GLU A 70 -7.53 16.99 6.40
C GLU A 70 -6.04 17.35 6.51
N SER A 71 -5.19 16.38 6.84
CA SER A 71 -3.74 16.60 6.93
C SER A 71 -3.13 16.67 5.53
N SER A 72 -2.45 17.78 5.25
CA SER A 72 -1.65 17.97 4.02
C SER A 72 -0.21 17.48 4.15
N SER A 73 0.19 16.99 5.34
CA SER A 73 1.57 16.55 5.62
C SER A 73 1.76 15.06 5.34
N GLU A 74 2.80 14.72 4.59
CA GLU A 74 3.23 13.33 4.36
C GLU A 74 3.76 12.65 5.63
N ASN A 75 4.26 13.42 6.61
CA ASN A 75 4.76 12.91 7.89
C ASN A 75 3.64 12.88 8.94
N ASN A 76 2.54 12.21 8.61
CA ASN A 76 1.43 12.07 9.54
C ASN A 76 1.64 10.87 10.47
N THR A 77 1.67 11.12 11.79
CA THR A 77 1.78 10.07 12.82
C THR A 77 0.65 9.04 12.72
N LEU A 78 -0.47 9.37 12.06
CA LEU A 78 -1.59 8.48 11.83
C LEU A 78 -1.26 7.26 10.97
N HIS A 79 -0.17 7.29 10.18
CA HIS A 79 0.26 6.12 9.39
C HIS A 79 0.53 4.88 10.26
N GLN A 80 0.90 5.04 11.53
CA GLN A 80 1.13 3.92 12.45
C GLN A 80 -0.13 3.10 12.77
N TYR A 81 -1.32 3.68 12.56
CA TYR A 81 -2.60 3.03 12.78
C TYR A 81 -3.23 2.51 11.48
N MET A 82 -2.50 2.57 10.37
CA MET A 82 -2.99 2.21 9.04
C MET A 82 -2.09 1.16 8.39
N ASN A 83 -2.70 0.28 7.61
CA ASN A 83 -1.99 -0.70 6.79
C ASN A 83 -2.20 -0.39 5.31
N LYS A 84 -1.16 -0.62 4.50
CA LYS A 84 -1.27 -0.57 3.05
C LYS A 84 -1.95 -1.86 2.57
N ILE A 85 -3.07 -1.71 1.87
CA ILE A 85 -3.79 -2.81 1.23
C ILE A 85 -3.73 -2.64 -0.30
N PRO A 86 -3.78 -3.74 -1.08
CA PRO A 86 -3.91 -3.64 -2.52
C PRO A 86 -5.14 -2.81 -2.90
N CYS A 87 -4.99 -1.95 -3.89
CA CYS A 87 -6.11 -1.15 -4.38
C CYS A 87 -7.17 -2.04 -5.03
N ASN A 88 -8.43 -1.90 -4.64
CA ASN A 88 -9.54 -2.71 -5.18
C ASN A 88 -9.77 -2.49 -6.70
N THR A 89 -9.35 -1.35 -7.25
CA THR A 89 -9.52 -1.01 -8.67
C THR A 89 -8.43 -1.62 -9.55
N CYS A 90 -7.17 -1.61 -9.09
CA CYS A 90 -6.04 -2.08 -9.88
C CYS A 90 -5.37 -3.34 -9.34
N GLY A 91 -5.82 -3.90 -8.23
CA GLY A 91 -5.18 -5.04 -7.58
C GLY A 91 -3.73 -4.79 -7.15
N GLY A 92 -3.33 -3.51 -7.04
CA GLY A 92 -1.94 -3.13 -6.80
C GLY A 92 -1.05 -3.06 -8.04
N GLU A 93 -1.61 -3.16 -9.26
CA GLU A 93 -0.82 -3.05 -10.51
C GLU A 93 -0.41 -1.61 -10.87
N LEU A 94 -0.89 -0.60 -10.14
CA LEU A 94 -0.53 0.84 -10.28
C LEU A 94 -0.75 1.46 -11.68
N LEU A 95 -1.53 0.81 -12.53
CA LEU A 95 -1.82 1.24 -13.90
C LEU A 95 -3.31 1.50 -14.14
N CYS A 96 -3.60 2.39 -15.09
CA CYS A 96 -4.95 2.56 -15.62
C CYS A 96 -5.40 1.30 -16.38
N ILE A 97 -6.71 1.18 -16.61
CA ILE A 97 -7.29 -0.05 -17.14
C ILE A 97 -6.73 -0.38 -18.53
N GLU A 98 -6.56 0.62 -19.39
CA GLU A 98 -6.04 0.48 -20.75
C GLU A 98 -4.61 -0.06 -20.75
N ALA A 99 -3.73 0.50 -19.92
CA ALA A 99 -2.34 0.08 -19.85
C ALA A 99 -2.17 -1.34 -19.31
N ARG A 100 -3.06 -1.80 -18.43
CA ARG A 100 -3.03 -3.18 -17.88
C ARG A 100 -3.34 -4.24 -18.92
N PHE A 101 -4.11 -3.91 -19.95
CA PHE A 101 -4.52 -4.86 -21.00
C PHE A 101 -3.60 -4.87 -22.21
N THR A 102 -2.56 -4.02 -22.24
CA THR A 102 -1.51 -4.10 -23.25
C THR A 102 -0.68 -5.37 -23.04
N THR A 103 -0.66 -6.22 -24.06
CA THR A 103 0.07 -7.49 -24.04
C THR A 103 1.20 -7.52 -25.05
N ILE A 104 2.33 -8.13 -24.67
CA ILE A 104 3.40 -8.50 -25.59
C ILE A 104 3.46 -10.03 -25.60
N LYS A 105 3.09 -10.62 -26.75
CA LYS A 105 3.09 -12.07 -27.00
C LYS A 105 2.51 -12.90 -25.83
N GLY A 106 1.32 -12.53 -25.38
CA GLY A 106 0.55 -13.29 -24.37
C GLY A 106 0.79 -12.87 -22.92
N TYR A 107 1.72 -11.95 -22.65
CA TYR A 107 1.96 -11.43 -21.30
C TYR A 107 1.53 -9.97 -21.18
N ARG A 108 0.78 -9.63 -20.12
CA ARG A 108 0.47 -8.25 -19.76
C ARG A 108 1.70 -7.58 -19.14
N PHE A 109 1.82 -6.27 -19.29
CA PHE A 109 2.95 -5.54 -18.70
C PHE A 109 3.12 -5.76 -17.16
N PRO A 110 2.06 -5.73 -16.33
CA PRO A 110 2.18 -6.03 -14.89
C PRO A 110 2.68 -7.44 -14.55
N GLU A 111 2.45 -8.40 -15.44
CA GLU A 111 2.91 -9.78 -15.26
C GLU A 111 4.42 -9.88 -15.50
N LEU A 112 4.92 -9.16 -16.50
CA LEU A 112 6.36 -9.06 -16.76
C LEU A 112 7.09 -8.37 -15.60
N THR A 113 6.50 -7.35 -14.98
CA THR A 113 7.16 -6.66 -13.86
C THR A 113 7.24 -7.50 -12.58
N LYS A 114 6.29 -8.43 -12.41
CA LYS A 114 6.21 -9.40 -11.30
C LYS A 114 7.14 -10.58 -11.45
N MET A 115 7.61 -10.87 -12.66
CA MET A 115 8.62 -11.91 -12.89
C MET A 115 9.89 -11.60 -12.11
N THR A 116 10.56 -12.64 -11.64
CA THR A 116 11.93 -12.48 -11.13
C THR A 116 12.85 -12.01 -12.26
N ILE A 117 13.99 -11.38 -11.93
CA ILE A 117 14.98 -10.97 -12.93
C ILE A 117 15.41 -12.16 -13.81
N GLU A 118 15.53 -13.36 -13.23
CA GLU A 118 15.83 -14.59 -13.98
C GLU A 118 14.72 -14.99 -14.96
N GLN A 119 13.46 -14.97 -14.52
CA GLN A 119 12.31 -15.24 -15.39
C GLN A 119 12.20 -14.21 -16.52
N LEU A 120 12.38 -12.94 -16.18
CA LEU A 120 12.37 -11.83 -17.14
C LEU A 120 13.50 -11.98 -18.17
N TRP A 121 14.69 -12.40 -17.76
CA TRP A 121 15.81 -12.67 -18.66
C TRP A 121 15.47 -13.76 -19.67
N ASN A 122 14.90 -14.88 -19.21
CA ASN A 122 14.51 -15.99 -20.08
C ASN A 122 13.45 -15.52 -21.10
N TRP A 123 12.45 -14.77 -20.63
CA TRP A 123 11.43 -14.19 -21.51
C TRP A 123 12.03 -13.24 -22.57
N LEU A 124 12.97 -12.36 -22.18
CA LEU A 124 13.67 -11.47 -23.11
C LEU A 124 14.51 -12.23 -24.14
N CYS A 125 15.05 -13.40 -23.78
CA CYS A 125 15.81 -14.24 -24.70
C CYS A 125 14.92 -14.96 -25.71
N GLU A 126 13.71 -15.36 -25.30
CA GLU A 126 12.74 -16.05 -26.16
C GLU A 126 11.95 -15.11 -27.08
N LEU A 127 11.67 -13.88 -26.64
CA LEU A 127 10.83 -12.93 -27.35
C LEU A 127 11.23 -12.70 -28.83
N PRO A 128 12.51 -12.54 -29.21
CA PRO A 128 12.91 -12.37 -30.61
C PRO A 128 12.45 -13.50 -31.54
N ASN A 129 12.33 -14.73 -31.03
CA ASN A 129 11.90 -15.89 -31.82
C ASN A 129 10.40 -15.86 -32.13
N GLN A 130 9.64 -15.03 -31.41
CA GLN A 130 8.18 -14.90 -31.54
C GLN A 130 7.77 -13.67 -32.35
N LEU A 131 8.73 -12.82 -32.74
CA LEU A 131 8.50 -11.58 -33.49
C LEU A 131 8.73 -11.78 -34.98
N GLN A 132 7.96 -11.07 -35.80
CA GLN A 132 8.23 -10.98 -37.23
C GLN A 132 9.47 -10.11 -37.49
N LYS A 133 10.14 -10.29 -38.63
CA LYS A 133 11.36 -9.53 -38.99
C LYS A 133 11.18 -8.00 -38.89
N ASN A 134 10.04 -7.50 -39.33
CA ASN A 134 9.73 -6.07 -39.30
C ASN A 134 9.56 -5.57 -37.86
N GLU A 135 8.83 -6.31 -37.01
CA GLU A 135 8.66 -5.99 -35.59
C GLU A 135 10.00 -6.00 -34.87
N LEU A 136 10.81 -7.03 -35.10
CA LEU A 136 12.13 -7.17 -34.48
C LEU A 136 13.04 -5.99 -34.82
N SER A 137 13.03 -5.53 -36.07
CA SER A 137 13.86 -4.38 -36.49
C SER A 137 13.51 -3.08 -35.76
N LEU A 138 12.24 -2.90 -35.36
CA LEU A 138 11.77 -1.71 -34.65
C LEU A 138 12.14 -1.73 -33.16
N VAL A 139 12.25 -2.92 -32.56
CA VAL A 139 12.46 -3.07 -31.11
C VAL A 139 13.87 -3.54 -30.73
N ASN A 140 14.73 -3.85 -31.71
CA ASN A 140 16.03 -4.46 -31.48
C ASN A 140 16.90 -3.66 -30.50
N ASP A 141 16.93 -2.34 -30.64
CA ASP A 141 17.73 -1.46 -29.78
C ASP A 141 17.22 -1.50 -28.33
N ILE A 142 15.89 -1.48 -28.16
CA ILE A 142 15.24 -1.56 -26.84
C ILE A 142 15.49 -2.93 -26.20
N LEU A 143 15.38 -4.02 -26.96
CA LEU A 143 15.63 -5.37 -26.45
C LEU A 143 17.09 -5.55 -26.04
N THR A 144 18.02 -4.96 -26.79
CA THR A 144 19.45 -5.00 -26.48
C THR A 144 19.72 -4.28 -25.15
N GLU A 145 19.19 -3.07 -24.98
CA GLU A 145 19.32 -2.30 -23.75
C GLU A 145 18.70 -3.01 -22.53
N LEU A 146 17.50 -3.56 -22.68
CA LEU A 146 16.84 -4.32 -21.61
C LEU A 146 17.65 -5.55 -21.20
N LYS A 147 18.19 -6.29 -22.18
CA LYS A 147 19.07 -7.43 -21.90
C LYS A 147 20.33 -6.99 -21.16
N ILE A 148 20.95 -5.87 -21.55
CA ILE A 148 22.13 -5.34 -20.85
C ILE A 148 21.79 -5.08 -19.37
N ARG A 149 20.73 -4.33 -19.08
CA ARG A 149 20.27 -4.01 -17.71
C ARG A 149 19.99 -5.25 -16.87
N VAL A 150 19.18 -6.16 -17.41
CA VAL A 150 18.81 -7.40 -16.72
C VAL A 150 20.04 -8.28 -16.50
N SER A 151 20.97 -8.34 -17.45
CA SER A 151 22.22 -9.10 -17.29
C SER A 151 23.10 -8.57 -16.17
N TYR A 152 23.15 -7.25 -15.95
CA TYR A 152 23.91 -6.66 -14.84
C TYR A 152 23.27 -6.98 -13.50
N LEU A 153 21.94 -6.95 -13.40
CA LEU A 153 21.22 -7.39 -12.20
C LEU A 153 21.50 -8.87 -11.89
N LEU A 154 21.58 -9.73 -12.90
CA LEU A 154 21.98 -11.13 -12.73
C LEU A 154 23.43 -11.27 -12.25
N LYS A 155 24.37 -10.53 -12.86
CA LYS A 155 25.80 -10.55 -12.48
C LYS A 155 26.04 -10.16 -11.02
N VAL A 156 25.25 -9.22 -10.50
CA VAL A 156 25.33 -8.81 -9.09
C VAL A 156 24.47 -9.69 -8.16
N GLY A 157 23.95 -10.83 -8.65
CA GLY A 157 23.24 -11.81 -7.82
C GLY A 157 21.86 -11.36 -7.35
N LEU A 158 21.11 -10.62 -8.18
CA LEU A 158 19.73 -10.20 -7.92
C LEU A 158 18.71 -10.98 -8.77
N SER A 159 19.01 -12.24 -9.11
CA SER A 159 18.15 -13.09 -9.96
C SER A 159 16.74 -13.30 -9.40
N TYR A 160 16.58 -13.26 -8.08
CA TYR A 160 15.36 -13.64 -7.37
C TYR A 160 14.41 -12.49 -7.07
N ILE A 161 14.82 -11.23 -7.24
CA ILE A 161 13.92 -10.08 -7.04
C ILE A 161 13.09 -9.82 -8.30
N SER A 162 11.96 -9.15 -8.15
CA SER A 162 11.14 -8.65 -9.25
C SER A 162 11.30 -7.14 -9.40
N THR A 163 10.91 -6.60 -10.55
CA THR A 163 10.99 -5.14 -10.81
C THR A 163 9.86 -4.35 -10.16
N ASP A 164 8.76 -5.01 -9.78
CA ASP A 164 7.65 -4.41 -9.04
C ASP A 164 7.88 -4.32 -7.52
N ARG A 165 8.98 -4.91 -7.02
CA ARG A 165 9.33 -4.86 -5.59
C ARG A 165 9.69 -3.43 -5.18
N THR A 166 8.97 -2.89 -4.21
CA THR A 166 9.20 -1.52 -3.74
C THR A 166 10.58 -1.35 -3.09
N ALA A 167 11.32 -0.31 -3.51
CA ALA A 167 12.69 -0.05 -3.06
C ALA A 167 12.90 -0.05 -1.52
N PRO A 168 11.98 0.49 -0.68
CA PRO A 168 12.13 0.47 0.77
C PRO A 168 12.12 -0.94 1.40
N THR A 169 11.65 -1.95 0.66
CA THR A 169 11.61 -3.35 1.14
C THR A 169 12.88 -4.13 0.81
N LEU A 170 13.81 -3.54 0.08
CA LEU A 170 15.11 -4.15 -0.21
C LEU A 170 16.00 -4.06 1.04
N SER A 171 16.74 -5.13 1.31
CA SER A 171 17.82 -5.11 2.29
C SER A 171 18.92 -4.13 1.86
N GLY A 172 19.72 -3.65 2.81
CA GLY A 172 20.84 -2.76 2.51
C GLY A 172 21.81 -3.35 1.47
N GLY A 173 22.09 -4.65 1.55
CA GLY A 173 22.93 -5.35 0.59
C GLY A 173 22.29 -5.45 -0.81
N GLU A 174 20.98 -5.66 -0.92
CA GLU A 174 20.28 -5.64 -2.20
C GLU A 174 20.32 -4.26 -2.83
N LEU A 175 20.02 -3.20 -2.06
CA LEU A 175 20.04 -1.83 -2.56
C LEU A 175 21.43 -1.42 -3.05
N GLN A 176 22.49 -1.83 -2.35
CA GLN A 176 23.86 -1.61 -2.80
C GLN A 176 24.16 -2.31 -4.13
N ARG A 177 23.70 -3.56 -4.30
CA ARG A 177 23.90 -4.31 -5.55
C ARG A 177 23.10 -3.73 -6.71
N VAL A 178 21.88 -3.24 -6.47
CA VAL A 178 21.10 -2.50 -7.48
C VAL A 178 21.88 -1.25 -7.94
N ARG A 179 22.44 -0.47 -6.99
CA ARG A 179 23.26 0.71 -7.33
C ARG A 179 24.52 0.33 -8.11
N LEU A 180 25.20 -0.74 -7.71
CA LEU A 180 26.37 -1.25 -8.41
C LEU A 180 26.03 -1.66 -9.84
N SER A 181 24.90 -2.35 -10.06
CA SER A 181 24.42 -2.72 -11.39
C SER A 181 24.31 -1.49 -12.31
N SER A 182 23.70 -0.40 -11.83
CA SER A 182 23.55 0.82 -12.62
C SER A 182 24.88 1.54 -12.91
N GLN A 183 25.89 1.38 -12.05
CA GLN A 183 27.23 1.96 -12.28
C GLN A 183 28.05 1.15 -13.28
N LEU A 184 27.87 -0.17 -13.32
CA LEU A 184 28.54 -1.04 -14.28
C LEU A 184 27.93 -0.94 -15.69
N GLU A 185 26.67 -0.52 -15.80
CA GLU A 185 25.98 -0.32 -17.08
C GLU A 185 26.57 0.83 -17.91
N VAL A 186 27.10 1.87 -17.27
CA VAL A 186 27.59 3.10 -17.92
C VAL A 186 29.05 2.97 -18.38
N ASN A 187 29.74 1.87 -18.05
CA ASN A 187 31.12 1.58 -18.48
C ASN A 187 31.14 0.56 -19.62
#